data_AF-A0A9P9SVF0-F1
#
_entry.id   AF-A0A9P9SVF0-F1
#
_cell.length_a   1.000
_cell.length_b   1.000
_cell.length_c   1.000
_cell.angle_alpha   90.00
_cell.angle_beta   90.00
_cell.angle_gamma   90.00
#
_symmetry.space_group_name_H-M   'P 1'
#
loop_
_entity.id
_entity.type
_entity.pdbx_description
1 polymer ?
#
loop_
_entity_poly.entity_id
_entity_poly.type
_entity_poly.pdbx_seq_one_letter_code
_entity_poly.pdbx_strand_id
1 'polypeptide(L)'
;MAPVKITDDYYFLLEVQQTATLEVITKSYRRLALVLHPDRNPRSNATEAFQLLGRAYETLKDASLRQSYDLLYPSIKSRQPGTEHVPPQTQPDFSSRSSAQPSQSTQKPTQEDISDLAAIAALRRTKQERDVKWRFAAKGYDNAIFEIQREVARLKKAIEDLESIRKAEEAEEAAAKSWSTWILSPLYKKPFESDEDKANKANARLQRLHTKNFKERALDLKMVQLRKWQKELEDGRQTFEKADETDDRNIATYESRLRQRQARLRHEKMQEERFARERAQRAEQEKREKEQRERDRIEREEREKQRKAAEEYWTKYQTELREEDERKNRARKAREATQNCRNYEQSSANQQGRQGGAQGKTASSSSGHFKPPNSHAPPSKSGSGTSTCRHGAWWPKVDAATPRGRLSCEECSAEYSYLLQCPGCKKKACAACRQKLKPINKGRPKTENSRGNQQRSKSAHTRG
;
A
#
# COMPACT_ATOMS: atom_id res chain seq x y z
N MET A 1 -28.26 -28.54 40.42
CA MET A 1 -27.66 -27.19 40.44
C MET A 1 -27.92 -26.55 39.08
N ALA A 2 -28.50 -25.36 39.03
CA ALA A 2 -28.72 -24.67 37.75
C ALA A 2 -27.38 -24.36 37.07
N PRO A 3 -27.26 -24.48 35.74
CA PRO A 3 -26.01 -24.16 35.05
C PRO A 3 -25.67 -22.69 35.26
N VAL A 4 -24.48 -22.43 35.78
CA VAL A 4 -23.94 -21.09 36.00
C VAL A 4 -23.94 -20.36 34.67
N LYS A 5 -24.59 -19.19 34.58
CA LYS A 5 -24.54 -18.34 33.38
C LYS A 5 -23.10 -17.86 33.19
N ILE A 6 -22.45 -18.35 32.14
CA ILE A 6 -21.09 -17.94 31.80
C ILE A 6 -21.17 -16.66 30.97
N THR A 7 -20.84 -15.53 31.58
CA THR A 7 -20.87 -14.20 30.95
C THR A 7 -19.54 -13.79 30.33
N ASP A 8 -18.45 -14.44 30.74
CA ASP A 8 -17.08 -14.00 30.49
C ASP A 8 -16.27 -15.04 29.70
N ASP A 9 -15.29 -14.56 28.92
CA ASP A 9 -14.40 -15.41 28.12
C ASP A 9 -13.28 -16.00 29.00
N TYR A 10 -13.37 -17.31 29.28
CA TYR A 10 -12.42 -18.05 30.11
C TYR A 10 -11.08 -18.32 29.42
N TYR A 11 -11.06 -18.44 28.09
CA TYR A 11 -9.82 -18.57 27.33
C TYR A 11 -9.03 -17.25 27.37
N PHE A 12 -9.74 -16.14 27.20
CA PHE A 12 -9.18 -14.80 27.33
C PHE A 12 -8.67 -14.54 28.76
N LEU A 13 -9.45 -14.89 29.78
CA LEU A 13 -9.06 -14.67 31.18
C LEU A 13 -7.80 -15.43 31.59
N LEU A 14 -7.61 -16.64 31.06
CA LEU A 14 -6.42 -17.45 31.29
C LEU A 14 -5.27 -17.12 30.32
N GLU A 15 -5.43 -16.16 29.42
CA GLU A 15 -4.46 -15.78 28.39
C GLU A 15 -4.00 -16.98 27.53
N VAL A 16 -4.91 -17.89 27.22
CA VAL A 16 -4.64 -19.11 26.45
C VAL A 16 -5.55 -19.22 25.24
N GLN A 17 -5.10 -19.89 24.18
CA GLN A 17 -5.94 -20.16 23.03
C GLN A 17 -6.91 -21.33 23.29
N GLN A 18 -8.01 -21.38 22.53
CA GLN A 18 -8.97 -22.49 22.59
C GLN A 18 -8.31 -23.86 22.33
N THR A 19 -7.22 -23.91 21.56
CA THR A 19 -6.45 -25.12 21.26
C THR A 19 -5.40 -25.48 22.32
N ALA A 20 -5.31 -24.71 23.42
CA ALA A 20 -4.29 -24.92 24.44
C ALA A 20 -4.44 -26.27 25.15
N THR A 21 -3.32 -26.94 25.40
CA THR A 21 -3.28 -28.18 26.19
C THR A 21 -3.50 -27.90 27.67
N LEU A 22 -3.90 -28.91 28.43
CA LEU A 22 -4.12 -28.81 29.87
C LEU A 22 -2.88 -28.30 30.63
N GLU A 23 -1.68 -28.66 30.15
CA GLU A 23 -0.41 -28.21 30.70
C GLU A 23 -0.24 -26.69 30.57
N VAL A 24 -0.59 -26.14 29.40
CA VAL A 24 -0.52 -24.70 29.12
C VAL A 24 -1.54 -23.93 29.98
N ILE A 25 -2.76 -24.47 30.11
CA ILE A 25 -3.81 -23.91 30.95
C ILE A 25 -3.36 -23.87 32.42
N THR A 26 -2.80 -24.97 32.93
CA THR A 26 -2.30 -25.07 34.31
C THR A 26 -1.13 -24.14 34.56
N LYS A 27 -0.21 -24.01 33.60
CA LYS A 27 0.93 -23.10 33.68
C LYS A 27 0.49 -21.64 33.70
N SER A 28 -0.46 -21.26 32.86
CA SER A 28 -0.98 -19.89 32.83
C SER A 28 -1.76 -19.56 34.10
N TYR A 29 -2.59 -20.48 34.59
CA TYR A 29 -3.29 -20.33 35.86
C TYR A 29 -2.32 -20.08 37.02
N ARG A 30 -1.26 -20.88 37.17
CA ARG A 30 -0.27 -20.70 38.24
C ARG A 30 0.43 -19.34 38.16
N ARG A 31 0.78 -18.89 36.95
CA ARG A 31 1.37 -17.55 36.73
C ARG A 31 0.40 -16.45 37.14
N LEU A 32 -0.85 -16.50 36.66
CA LEU A 32 -1.86 -15.49 36.93
C LEU A 32 -2.33 -15.49 38.38
N ALA A 33 -2.41 -16.65 39.03
CA ALA A 33 -2.75 -16.78 40.44
C ALA A 33 -1.73 -16.11 41.36
N LEU A 34 -0.44 -16.19 41.02
CA LEU A 34 0.62 -15.47 41.75
C LEU A 34 0.55 -13.95 41.54
N VAL A 35 0.18 -13.53 40.33
CA VAL A 35 0.04 -12.11 39.96
C VAL A 35 -1.21 -11.50 40.58
N LEU A 36 -2.31 -12.24 40.68
CA LEU A 36 -3.61 -11.78 41.17
C LEU A 36 -3.90 -12.18 42.63
N HIS A 37 -2.92 -12.70 43.36
CA HIS A 37 -3.11 -13.16 44.73
C HIS A 37 -3.57 -12.01 45.64
N PRO A 38 -4.67 -12.16 46.41
CA PRO A 38 -5.25 -11.08 47.22
C PRO A 38 -4.29 -10.57 48.31
N ASP A 39 -3.38 -11.43 48.79
CA ASP A 39 -2.35 -11.07 49.79
C ASP A 39 -1.26 -10.15 49.22
N ARG A 40 -0.97 -10.22 47.91
CA ARG A 40 0.08 -9.42 47.26
C ARG A 40 -0.47 -8.16 46.59
N ASN A 41 -1.78 -8.07 46.39
CA ASN A 41 -2.47 -6.96 45.75
C ASN A 41 -3.60 -6.41 46.63
N PRO A 42 -3.38 -5.30 47.35
CA PRO A 42 -4.38 -4.69 48.24
C PRO A 42 -5.48 -3.91 47.50
N ARG A 43 -5.80 -4.25 46.24
CA ARG A 43 -6.88 -3.58 45.48
C ARG A 43 -8.22 -4.26 45.79
N SER A 44 -9.29 -3.47 45.89
CA SER A 44 -10.66 -3.95 46.19
C SER A 44 -11.17 -5.05 45.26
N ASN A 45 -10.66 -5.13 44.03
CA ASN A 45 -11.15 -6.05 43.00
C ASN A 45 -10.29 -7.31 42.84
N ALA A 46 -9.22 -7.46 43.64
CA ALA A 46 -8.30 -8.61 43.52
C ALA A 46 -8.99 -9.94 43.89
N THR A 47 -9.83 -9.93 44.92
CA THR A 47 -10.59 -11.12 45.36
C THR A 47 -11.56 -11.60 44.29
N GLU A 48 -12.30 -10.70 43.65
CA GLU A 48 -13.26 -11.05 42.58
C GLU A 48 -12.54 -11.57 41.34
N ALA A 49 -11.43 -10.92 40.94
CA ALA A 49 -10.62 -11.38 39.81
C ALA A 49 -9.99 -12.76 40.06
N PHE A 50 -9.55 -13.03 41.29
CA PHE A 50 -9.00 -14.33 41.67
C PHE A 50 -10.07 -15.44 41.66
N GLN A 51 -11.28 -15.14 42.16
CA GLN A 51 -12.41 -16.07 42.08
C GLN A 51 -12.81 -16.38 40.63
N LEU A 52 -12.81 -15.36 39.75
CA LEU A 52 -13.11 -15.55 38.34
C LEU A 52 -12.04 -16.41 37.64
N LEU A 53 -10.76 -16.16 37.94
CA LEU A 53 -9.64 -16.96 37.45
C LEU A 53 -9.76 -18.44 37.89
N GLY A 54 -10.17 -18.68 39.13
CA GLY A 54 -10.45 -20.02 39.66
C GLY A 54 -11.55 -20.75 38.88
N ARG A 55 -12.69 -20.07 38.64
CA ARG A 55 -13.81 -20.64 37.87
C ARG A 55 -13.43 -20.97 36.43
N ALA A 56 -12.65 -20.11 35.78
CA ALA A 56 -12.15 -20.35 34.43
C ALA A 56 -11.24 -21.59 34.41
N TYR A 57 -10.34 -21.73 35.39
CA TYR A 57 -9.47 -22.90 35.49
C TYR A 57 -10.24 -24.18 35.74
N GLU A 58 -11.20 -24.19 36.67
CA GLU A 58 -12.04 -25.36 36.95
C GLU A 58 -12.82 -25.82 35.72
N THR A 59 -13.36 -24.88 34.95
CA THR A 59 -14.14 -25.18 33.74
C THR A 59 -13.27 -25.72 32.61
N LEU A 60 -12.06 -25.14 32.41
CA LEU A 60 -11.17 -25.55 31.33
C LEU A 60 -10.27 -26.76 31.67
N LYS A 61 -10.12 -27.10 32.96
CA LYS A 61 -9.36 -28.25 33.44
C LYS A 61 -10.08 -29.57 33.17
N ASP A 62 -11.40 -29.60 33.36
CA ASP A 62 -12.24 -30.77 33.12
C ASP A 62 -12.60 -30.86 31.64
N ALA A 63 -12.31 -32.00 31.00
CA ALA A 63 -12.56 -32.20 29.58
C ALA A 63 -14.05 -32.12 29.21
N SER A 64 -14.95 -32.60 30.08
CA SER A 64 -16.39 -32.58 29.85
C SER A 64 -16.97 -31.17 30.01
N LEU A 65 -16.49 -30.43 31.00
CA LEU A 65 -16.89 -29.03 31.20
C LEU A 65 -16.33 -28.12 30.10
N ARG A 66 -15.08 -28.36 29.68
CA ARG A 66 -14.45 -27.65 28.57
C ARG A 66 -15.19 -27.87 27.25
N GLN A 67 -15.59 -29.10 26.96
CA GLN A 67 -16.38 -29.38 25.76
C GLN A 67 -17.74 -28.67 25.79
N SER A 68 -18.41 -28.66 26.94
CA SER A 68 -19.67 -27.95 27.13
C SER A 68 -19.49 -26.44 26.96
N TYR A 69 -18.36 -25.89 27.44
CA TYR A 69 -18.00 -24.49 27.27
C TYR A 69 -17.68 -24.15 25.81
N ASP A 70 -16.94 -25.01 25.11
CA ASP A 70 -16.57 -24.84 23.70
C ASP A 70 -17.80 -24.78 22.78
N LEU A 71 -18.88 -25.49 23.10
CA LEU A 71 -20.15 -25.41 22.37
C LEU A 71 -20.84 -24.04 22.53
N LEU A 72 -20.69 -23.39 23.69
CA LEU A 72 -21.26 -22.07 23.97
C LEU A 72 -20.33 -20.92 23.55
N TYR A 73 -19.03 -21.20 23.42
CA TYR A 73 -17.98 -20.22 23.14
C TYR A 73 -18.24 -19.32 21.91
N PRO A 74 -18.75 -19.81 20.77
CA PRO A 74 -19.05 -18.96 19.60
C PRO A 74 -20.05 -17.83 19.91
N SER A 75 -21.02 -18.09 20.79
CA SER A 75 -22.04 -17.11 21.20
C SER A 75 -21.52 -16.06 22.19
N ILE A 76 -20.46 -16.41 22.94
CA ILE A 76 -19.79 -15.51 23.89
C ILE A 76 -18.84 -14.58 23.13
N LYS A 77 -18.11 -15.12 22.14
CA LYS A 77 -17.20 -14.35 21.28
C LYS A 77 -17.93 -13.27 20.46
N SER A 78 -19.16 -13.51 20.03
CA SER A 78 -19.97 -12.52 19.29
C SER A 78 -20.50 -11.36 20.14
N ARG A 79 -20.42 -11.43 21.47
CA ARG A 79 -20.92 -10.39 22.39
C ARG A 79 -19.89 -9.33 22.78
N GLN A 80 -18.63 -9.46 22.39
CA GLN A 80 -17.64 -8.40 22.60
C GLN A 80 -17.62 -7.42 21.41
N PRO A 81 -17.96 -6.13 21.61
CA PRO A 81 -17.71 -5.12 20.60
C PRO A 81 -16.20 -4.83 20.55
N GLY A 82 -15.56 -5.20 19.43
CA GLY A 82 -14.28 -4.67 18.99
C GLY A 82 -13.07 -4.93 19.89
N THR A 83 -12.53 -6.15 19.87
CA THR A 83 -11.08 -6.34 20.05
C THR A 83 -10.55 -7.18 18.88
N GLU A 84 -9.77 -6.53 18.03
CA GLU A 84 -8.96 -7.23 17.03
C GLU A 84 -7.96 -8.12 17.76
N HIS A 85 -8.02 -9.43 17.50
CA HIS A 85 -7.03 -10.37 17.97
C HIS A 85 -5.66 -10.04 17.33
N VAL A 86 -4.73 -9.53 18.13
CA VAL A 86 -3.30 -9.70 17.89
C VAL A 86 -2.93 -11.14 18.33
N PRO A 87 -2.46 -12.02 17.44
CA PRO A 87 -2.01 -13.36 17.85
C PRO A 87 -0.66 -13.29 18.59
N PRO A 88 -0.40 -14.18 19.57
CA PRO A 88 0.83 -14.19 20.33
C PRO A 88 2.01 -14.64 19.48
N GLN A 89 3.13 -13.93 19.64
CA GLN A 89 4.37 -14.17 18.93
C GLN A 89 4.91 -15.57 19.19
N THR A 90 5.05 -16.34 18.11
CA THR A 90 6.01 -17.44 18.04
C THR A 90 7.20 -16.89 17.27
N GLN A 91 8.40 -17.05 17.82
CA GLN A 91 9.64 -16.57 17.20
C GLN A 91 9.80 -17.15 15.79
N PRO A 92 10.05 -16.33 14.75
CA PRO A 92 10.34 -16.85 13.43
C PRO A 92 11.83 -17.20 13.34
N ASP A 93 12.07 -18.47 12.99
CA ASP A 93 13.34 -18.89 12.43
C ASP A 93 13.55 -18.22 11.06
N PHE A 94 14.80 -17.87 10.79
CA PHE A 94 15.24 -17.12 9.62
C PHE A 94 14.87 -17.86 8.32
N SER A 95 14.18 -17.19 7.38
CA SER A 95 14.54 -17.14 5.95
C SER A 95 13.51 -16.41 5.09
N SER A 96 13.88 -15.18 4.70
CA SER A 96 13.81 -14.67 3.32
C SER A 96 12.47 -14.70 2.57
N ARG A 97 11.69 -13.61 2.68
CA ARG A 97 11.14 -12.88 1.51
C ARG A 97 10.50 -11.55 1.94
N SER A 98 11.30 -10.49 1.93
CA SER A 98 10.81 -9.12 2.07
C SER A 98 10.13 -8.67 0.77
N SER A 99 8.81 -8.59 0.82
CA SER A 99 8.07 -7.64 -0.02
C SER A 99 8.42 -6.22 0.44
N ALA A 100 8.77 -5.37 -0.52
CA ALA A 100 9.15 -3.99 -0.29
C ALA A 100 7.98 -3.18 0.29
N GLN A 101 8.07 -2.82 1.57
CA GLN A 101 7.35 -1.68 2.15
C GLN A 101 8.23 -0.42 2.04
N PRO A 102 7.65 0.75 1.75
CA PRO A 102 8.39 2.00 1.67
C PRO A 102 8.92 2.37 3.06
N SER A 103 10.24 2.50 3.15
CA SER A 103 10.99 2.91 4.33
C SER A 103 10.57 4.30 4.81
N GLN A 104 9.72 4.36 5.84
CA GLN A 104 9.53 5.57 6.63
C GLN A 104 10.71 5.71 7.60
N SER A 105 11.58 6.67 7.29
CA SER A 105 12.64 7.17 8.18
C SER A 105 12.02 7.63 9.51
N THR A 106 12.11 6.80 10.54
CA THR A 106 11.63 7.09 11.90
C THR A 106 12.63 8.04 12.54
N GLN A 107 12.42 9.35 12.39
CA GLN A 107 13.07 10.32 13.25
C GLN A 107 12.53 10.17 14.67
N LYS A 108 13.42 10.30 15.66
CA LYS A 108 13.06 10.27 17.08
C LYS A 108 12.11 11.46 17.37
N PRO A 109 10.95 11.23 18.01
CA PRO A 109 9.97 12.28 18.27
C PRO A 109 10.59 13.38 19.15
N THR A 110 10.24 14.64 18.85
CA THR A 110 10.73 15.79 19.62
C THR A 110 10.08 15.84 21.01
N GLN A 111 10.67 16.59 21.95
CA GLN A 111 10.09 16.76 23.29
C GLN A 111 8.68 17.37 23.23
N GLU A 112 8.42 18.26 22.28
CA GLU A 112 7.09 18.82 22.02
C GLU A 112 6.11 17.76 21.49
N ASP A 113 6.55 16.86 20.62
CA ASP A 113 5.71 15.77 20.12
C ASP A 113 5.33 14.82 21.25
N ILE A 114 6.28 14.51 22.15
CA ILE A 114 6.03 13.68 23.33
C ILE A 114 5.00 14.36 24.24
N SER A 115 5.12 15.67 24.45
CA SER A 115 4.15 16.45 25.25
C SER A 115 2.75 16.44 24.64
N ASP A 116 2.62 16.72 23.33
CA ASP A 116 1.33 16.73 22.65
C ASP A 116 0.70 15.32 22.60
N LEU A 117 1.50 14.26 22.44
CA LEU A 117 1.04 12.88 22.52
C LEU A 117 0.58 12.50 23.94
N ALA A 118 1.30 12.95 24.97
CA ALA A 118 0.91 12.74 26.36
C ALA A 118 -0.40 13.47 26.69
N ALA A 119 -0.59 14.69 26.18
CA ALA A 119 -1.83 15.45 26.34
C ALA A 119 -3.01 14.75 25.65
N ILE A 120 -2.83 14.25 24.43
CA ILE A 120 -3.85 13.43 23.73
C ILE A 120 -4.18 12.18 24.54
N ALA A 121 -3.18 11.46 25.04
CA ALA A 121 -3.37 10.25 25.82
C ALA A 121 -4.11 10.52 27.13
N ALA A 122 -3.78 11.62 27.83
CA ALA A 122 -4.45 12.05 29.04
C ALA A 122 -5.93 12.38 28.76
N LEU A 123 -6.23 13.14 27.70
CA LEU A 123 -7.61 13.45 27.30
C LEU A 123 -8.40 12.18 26.95
N ARG A 124 -7.80 11.26 26.18
CA ARG A 124 -8.47 9.98 25.85
C ARG A 124 -8.78 9.16 27.10
N ARG A 125 -7.89 9.17 28.10
CA ARG A 125 -8.13 8.49 29.39
C ARG A 125 -9.26 9.15 30.16
N THR A 126 -9.29 10.48 30.26
CA THR A 126 -10.37 11.19 30.94
C THR A 126 -11.71 10.97 30.24
N LYS A 127 -11.74 10.91 28.89
CA LYS A 127 -12.94 10.54 28.13
C LYS A 127 -13.42 9.13 28.50
N GLN A 128 -12.54 8.14 28.52
CA GLN A 128 -12.89 6.76 28.91
C GLN A 128 -13.45 6.68 30.34
N GLU A 129 -12.80 7.34 31.30
CA GLU A 129 -13.27 7.37 32.68
C GLU A 129 -14.64 8.03 32.81
N ARG A 130 -14.88 9.11 32.04
CA ARG A 130 -16.17 9.82 32.00
C ARG A 130 -17.25 8.97 31.35
N ASP A 131 -16.95 8.29 30.23
CA ASP A 131 -17.89 7.39 29.55
C ASP A 131 -18.35 6.28 30.49
N VAL A 132 -17.41 5.62 31.17
CA VAL A 132 -17.74 4.58 32.14
C VAL A 132 -18.63 5.12 33.26
N LYS A 133 -18.27 6.27 33.86
CA LYS A 133 -19.07 6.92 34.91
C LYS A 133 -20.47 7.28 34.41
N TRP A 134 -20.57 7.87 33.22
CA TRP A 134 -21.83 8.25 32.61
C TRP A 134 -22.72 7.03 32.33
N ARG A 135 -22.17 5.93 31.81
CA ARG A 135 -22.93 4.70 31.55
C ARG A 135 -23.54 4.11 32.82
N PHE A 136 -22.81 4.11 33.94
CA PHE A 136 -23.35 3.68 35.21
C PHE A 136 -24.46 4.61 35.73
N ALA A 137 -24.25 5.92 35.63
CA ALA A 137 -25.24 6.92 36.03
C ALA A 137 -26.52 6.82 35.18
N ALA A 138 -26.39 6.84 33.86
CA ALA A 138 -27.48 6.72 32.89
C ALA A 138 -28.32 5.47 33.14
N LYS A 139 -27.68 4.31 33.38
CA LYS A 139 -28.39 3.08 33.72
C LYS A 139 -29.19 3.19 35.02
N GLY A 140 -28.68 3.93 36.01
CA GLY A 140 -29.41 4.25 37.23
C GLY A 140 -30.70 5.04 36.95
N TYR A 141 -30.60 6.10 36.13
CA TYR A 141 -31.75 6.87 35.67
C TYR A 141 -32.75 6.01 34.88
N ASP A 142 -32.27 5.22 33.93
CA ASP A 142 -33.11 4.34 33.10
C ASP A 142 -33.91 3.34 33.96
N ASN A 143 -33.26 2.72 34.95
CA ASN A 143 -33.94 1.82 35.89
C ASN A 143 -35.01 2.55 36.72
N ALA A 144 -34.71 3.75 37.22
CA ALA A 144 -35.66 4.55 37.99
C ALA A 144 -36.86 5.00 37.14
N ILE A 145 -36.60 5.45 35.91
CA ILE A 145 -37.61 5.81 34.91
C ILE A 145 -38.51 4.61 34.61
N PHE A 146 -37.91 3.43 34.39
CA PHE A 146 -38.65 2.20 34.12
C PHE A 146 -39.59 1.81 35.26
N GLU A 147 -39.13 1.85 36.51
CA GLU A 147 -40.00 1.54 37.66
C GLU A 147 -41.16 2.53 37.79
N ILE A 148 -40.91 3.83 37.63
CA ILE A 148 -41.98 4.84 37.66
C ILE A 148 -42.95 4.65 36.49
N GLN A 149 -42.47 4.35 35.28
CA GLN A 149 -43.33 4.06 34.13
C GLN A 149 -44.23 2.85 34.40
N ARG A 150 -43.69 1.81 35.06
CA ARG A 150 -44.47 0.63 35.46
C ARG A 150 -45.57 1.00 36.46
N GLU A 151 -45.27 1.84 37.44
CA GLU A 151 -46.27 2.34 38.41
C GLU A 151 -47.33 3.21 37.75
N VAL A 152 -46.93 4.12 36.85
CA VAL A 152 -47.83 4.94 36.05
C VAL A 152 -48.78 4.06 35.24
N ALA A 153 -48.27 3.02 34.58
CA ALA A 153 -49.10 2.09 33.82
C ALA A 153 -50.09 1.33 34.72
N ARG A 154 -49.65 0.87 35.90
CA ARG A 154 -50.52 0.20 36.89
C ARG A 154 -51.63 1.13 37.37
N LEU A 155 -51.31 2.37 37.71
CA LEU A 155 -52.28 3.36 38.18
C LEU A 155 -53.31 3.70 37.10
N LYS A 156 -52.86 3.93 35.85
CA LYS A 156 -53.75 4.16 34.71
C LYS A 156 -54.73 3.00 34.52
N LYS A 157 -54.23 1.76 34.49
CA LYS A 157 -55.08 0.57 34.38
C LYS A 157 -56.08 0.48 35.54
N ALA A 158 -55.62 0.71 36.77
CA ALA A 158 -56.47 0.65 37.95
C ALA A 158 -57.55 1.75 38.01
N ILE A 159 -57.34 2.87 37.31
CA ILE A 159 -58.35 3.92 37.11
C ILE A 159 -59.34 3.49 36.02
N GLU A 160 -58.85 2.96 34.90
CA GLU A 160 -59.66 2.43 33.81
C GLU A 160 -60.59 1.30 34.28
N ASP A 161 -60.08 0.36 35.09
CA ASP A 161 -60.87 -0.71 35.69
C ASP A 161 -62.01 -0.17 36.59
N LEU A 162 -61.76 0.93 37.33
CA LEU A 162 -62.80 1.59 38.14
C LEU A 162 -63.85 2.27 37.27
N GLU A 163 -63.44 2.87 36.16
CA GLU A 163 -64.35 3.47 35.19
C GLU A 163 -65.17 2.42 34.44
N SER A 164 -64.60 1.26 34.11
CA SER A 164 -65.33 0.17 33.45
C SER A 164 -66.40 -0.40 34.37
N ILE A 165 -66.11 -0.55 35.67
CA ILE A 165 -67.13 -0.95 36.66
C ILE A 165 -68.26 0.08 36.70
N ARG A 166 -67.93 1.39 36.73
CA ARG A 166 -68.95 2.45 36.74
C ARG A 166 -69.83 2.40 35.48
N LYS A 167 -69.22 2.23 34.31
CA LYS A 167 -69.93 2.11 33.03
C LYS A 167 -70.82 0.85 32.99
N ALA A 168 -70.36 -0.26 33.56
CA ALA A 168 -71.15 -1.48 33.66
C ALA A 168 -72.37 -1.29 34.56
N GLU A 169 -72.21 -0.65 35.73
CA GLU A 169 -73.34 -0.32 36.61
C GLU A 169 -74.33 0.65 35.95
N GLU A 170 -73.85 1.66 35.22
CA GLU A 170 -74.70 2.57 34.44
C GLU A 170 -75.46 1.82 33.33
N ALA A 171 -74.84 0.84 32.68
CA ALA A 171 -75.48 0.01 31.66
C ALA A 171 -76.52 -0.95 32.26
N GLU A 172 -76.24 -1.56 33.41
CA GLU A 172 -77.20 -2.39 34.15
C GLU A 172 -78.39 -1.56 34.63
N GLU A 173 -78.15 -0.36 35.16
CA GLU A 173 -79.23 0.56 35.52
C GLU A 173 -80.06 1.00 34.32
N ALA A 174 -79.41 1.35 33.21
CA ALA A 174 -80.08 1.73 31.98
C ALA A 174 -80.92 0.57 31.43
N ALA A 175 -80.41 -0.66 31.49
CA ALA A 175 -81.15 -1.87 31.14
C ALA A 175 -82.33 -2.12 32.11
N ALA A 176 -82.14 -1.92 33.41
CA ALA A 176 -83.20 -2.04 34.41
C ALA A 176 -84.30 -0.96 34.27
N LYS A 177 -83.93 0.21 33.75
CA LYS A 177 -84.82 1.34 33.43
C LYS A 177 -85.35 1.31 32.00
N SER A 178 -84.93 0.34 31.17
CA SER A 178 -85.36 0.21 29.78
C SER A 178 -86.85 -0.12 29.67
N TRP A 179 -87.50 0.44 28.65
CA TRP A 179 -88.89 0.13 28.26
C TRP A 179 -89.16 -1.37 28.18
N SER A 180 -88.21 -2.17 27.66
CA SER A 180 -88.39 -3.61 27.45
C SER A 180 -88.57 -4.37 28.77
N THR A 181 -87.91 -3.90 29.82
CA THR A 181 -87.98 -4.42 31.19
C THR A 181 -89.30 -4.05 31.87
N TRP A 182 -89.92 -2.94 31.47
CA TRP A 182 -91.26 -2.53 31.91
C TRP A 182 -92.36 -3.36 31.23
N ILE A 183 -92.23 -3.66 29.93
CA ILE A 183 -93.18 -4.52 29.18
C ILE A 183 -93.19 -5.98 29.68
N LEU A 184 -92.03 -6.54 30.04
CA LEU A 184 -91.92 -7.92 30.55
C LEU A 184 -92.16 -8.05 32.06
N SER A 185 -92.45 -6.94 32.76
CA SER A 185 -92.58 -6.87 34.22
C SER A 185 -93.66 -7.77 34.87
N PRO A 186 -94.74 -8.21 34.21
CA PRO A 186 -95.71 -9.14 34.81
C PRO A 186 -95.18 -10.58 34.96
N LEU A 187 -94.18 -10.98 34.18
CA LEU A 187 -93.63 -12.35 34.16
C LEU A 187 -92.35 -12.49 34.99
N TYR A 188 -91.64 -11.40 35.29
CA TYR A 188 -90.44 -11.37 36.13
C TYR A 188 -90.70 -10.51 37.37
N LYS A 189 -90.70 -11.12 38.57
CA LYS A 189 -90.66 -10.37 39.83
C LYS A 189 -89.32 -9.62 39.91
N LYS A 190 -89.35 -8.28 39.96
CA LYS A 190 -88.16 -7.50 40.37
C LYS A 190 -87.75 -7.94 41.78
N PRO A 191 -86.47 -8.20 42.04
CA PRO A 191 -86.00 -8.43 43.40
C PRO A 191 -86.37 -7.22 44.26
N PHE A 192 -86.95 -7.47 45.43
CA PHE A 192 -87.24 -6.42 46.41
C PHE A 192 -85.90 -5.93 46.96
N GLU A 193 -85.45 -4.76 46.52
CA GLU A 193 -84.28 -4.09 47.09
C GLU A 193 -84.69 -3.35 48.36
N SER A 194 -84.10 -3.73 49.49
CA SER A 194 -84.25 -3.00 50.75
C SER A 194 -83.66 -1.59 50.61
N ASP A 195 -84.17 -0.65 51.40
CA ASP A 195 -83.55 0.68 51.48
C ASP A 195 -82.11 0.60 52.02
N GLU A 196 -81.81 -0.43 52.83
CA GLU A 196 -80.43 -0.76 53.22
C GLU A 196 -79.57 -1.19 52.02
N ASP A 197 -80.11 -1.96 51.08
CA ASP A 197 -79.37 -2.38 49.86
C ASP A 197 -79.04 -1.19 48.97
N LYS A 198 -79.97 -0.23 48.84
CA LYS A 198 -79.75 1.02 48.10
C LYS A 198 -78.68 1.87 48.77
N ALA A 199 -78.74 2.01 50.09
CA ALA A 199 -77.72 2.73 50.87
C ALA A 199 -76.35 2.07 50.73
N ASN A 200 -76.27 0.73 50.79
CA ASN A 200 -75.04 -0.04 50.59
C ASN A 200 -74.45 0.16 49.19
N LYS A 201 -75.28 0.13 48.14
CA LYS A 201 -74.86 0.42 46.76
C LYS A 201 -74.35 1.85 46.60
N ALA A 202 -75.04 2.84 47.20
CA ALA A 202 -74.60 4.23 47.17
C ALA A 202 -73.26 4.44 47.89
N ASN A 203 -73.08 3.82 49.05
CA ASN A 203 -71.82 3.83 49.80
C ASN A 203 -70.68 3.17 48.99
N ALA A 204 -70.95 2.04 48.32
CA ALA A 204 -69.98 1.38 47.45
C ALA A 204 -69.55 2.26 46.27
N ARG A 205 -70.49 2.97 45.63
CA ARG A 205 -70.17 3.95 44.57
C ARG A 205 -69.29 5.07 45.08
N LEU A 206 -69.61 5.62 46.24
CA LEU A 206 -68.84 6.68 46.88
C LEU A 206 -67.41 6.21 47.20
N GLN A 207 -67.26 5.02 47.79
CA GLN A 207 -65.94 4.43 48.07
C GLN A 207 -65.10 4.24 46.81
N ARG A 208 -65.69 3.80 45.69
CA ARG A 208 -64.98 3.67 44.40
C ARG A 208 -64.57 5.02 43.84
N LEU A 209 -65.43 6.03 43.90
CA LEU A 209 -65.10 7.39 43.48
C LEU A 209 -63.92 7.96 44.31
N HIS A 210 -63.97 7.80 45.63
CA HIS A 210 -62.87 8.20 46.51
C HIS A 210 -61.57 7.48 46.16
N THR A 211 -61.65 6.17 45.92
CA THR A 211 -60.50 5.35 45.50
C THR A 211 -59.94 5.81 44.16
N LYS A 212 -60.80 6.14 43.19
CA LYS A 212 -60.41 6.68 41.88
C LYS A 212 -59.67 8.01 42.04
N ASN A 213 -60.27 8.96 42.76
CA ASN A 213 -59.69 10.28 43.01
C ASN A 213 -58.33 10.19 43.71
N PHE A 214 -58.17 9.25 44.65
CA PHE A 214 -56.88 8.99 45.30
C PHE A 214 -55.83 8.47 44.30
N LYS A 215 -56.20 7.52 43.44
CA LYS A 215 -55.32 6.98 42.39
C LYS A 215 -54.96 8.01 41.32
N GLU A 216 -55.88 8.88 40.93
CA GLU A 216 -55.62 9.99 40.00
C GLU A 216 -54.57 10.95 40.56
N ARG A 217 -54.71 11.37 41.82
CA ARG A 217 -53.68 12.19 42.50
C ARG A 217 -52.33 11.47 42.59
N ALA A 218 -52.34 10.18 42.91
CA ALA A 218 -51.12 9.38 42.93
C ALA A 218 -50.45 9.30 41.53
N LEU A 219 -51.26 9.16 40.47
CA LEU A 219 -50.80 9.14 39.08
C LEU A 219 -50.12 10.47 38.71
N ASP A 220 -50.75 11.59 39.04
CA ASP A 220 -50.20 12.93 38.76
C ASP A 220 -48.84 13.13 39.44
N LEU A 221 -48.71 12.73 40.71
CA LEU A 221 -47.45 12.78 41.43
C LEU A 221 -46.36 11.93 40.75
N LYS A 222 -46.71 10.71 40.32
CA LYS A 222 -45.77 9.82 39.61
C LYS A 222 -45.39 10.36 38.24
N MET A 223 -46.31 11.01 37.53
CA MET A 223 -46.01 11.66 36.25
C MET A 223 -45.09 12.89 36.42
N VAL A 224 -45.23 13.66 37.50
CA VAL A 224 -44.28 14.73 37.84
C VAL A 224 -42.90 14.17 38.15
N GLN A 225 -42.82 13.10 38.95
CA GLN A 225 -41.56 12.42 39.23
C GLN A 225 -40.91 11.90 37.95
N LEU A 226 -41.67 11.23 37.08
CA LEU A 226 -41.17 10.72 35.79
C LEU A 226 -40.54 11.84 34.94
N ARG A 227 -41.24 12.97 34.78
CA ARG A 227 -40.72 14.13 34.02
C ARG A 227 -39.44 14.68 34.63
N LYS A 228 -39.34 14.71 35.96
CA LYS A 228 -38.12 15.15 36.67
C LYS A 228 -36.94 14.22 36.33
N TRP A 229 -37.11 12.91 36.49
CA TRP A 229 -36.06 11.92 36.20
C TRP A 229 -35.63 11.95 34.73
N GLN A 230 -36.59 12.08 33.80
CA GLN A 230 -36.29 12.24 32.37
C GLN A 230 -35.49 13.50 32.08
N LYS A 231 -35.84 14.62 32.71
CA LYS A 231 -35.10 15.88 32.56
C LYS A 231 -33.68 15.77 33.11
N GLU A 232 -33.49 15.18 34.29
CA GLU A 232 -32.16 14.99 34.88
C GLU A 232 -31.26 14.10 34.02
N LEU A 233 -31.82 13.05 33.41
CA LEU A 233 -31.10 12.21 32.44
C LEU A 233 -30.68 13.00 31.20
N GLU A 234 -31.56 13.85 30.68
CA GLU A 234 -31.29 14.68 29.50
C GLU A 234 -30.24 15.77 29.80
N ASP A 235 -30.38 16.48 30.91
CA ASP A 235 -29.41 17.50 31.35
C ASP A 235 -28.03 16.85 31.59
N GLY A 236 -27.99 15.66 32.22
CA GLY A 236 -26.78 14.87 32.39
C GLY A 236 -26.13 14.48 31.06
N ARG A 237 -26.94 14.07 30.06
CA ARG A 237 -26.45 13.71 28.72
C ARG A 237 -25.81 14.90 28.02
N GLN A 238 -26.48 16.05 28.04
CA GLN A 238 -25.97 17.25 27.38
C GLN A 238 -24.67 17.75 28.02
N THR A 239 -24.53 17.65 29.34
CA THR A 239 -23.28 18.03 30.01
C THR A 239 -22.13 17.07 29.67
N PHE A 240 -22.42 15.77 29.58
CA PHE A 240 -21.46 14.77 29.10
C PHE A 240 -21.01 15.04 27.67
N GLU A 241 -21.95 15.24 26.74
CA GLU A 241 -21.67 15.48 25.32
C GLU A 241 -20.85 16.77 25.12
N LYS A 242 -21.21 17.88 25.79
CA LYS A 242 -20.44 19.14 25.71
C LYS A 242 -18.99 18.99 26.21
N ALA A 243 -18.78 18.20 27.26
CA ALA A 243 -17.44 17.90 27.74
C ALA A 243 -16.66 17.04 26.73
N ASP A 244 -17.33 16.05 26.13
CA ASP A 244 -16.75 15.16 25.13
C ASP A 244 -16.32 15.91 23.86
N GLU A 245 -17.19 16.79 23.35
CA GLU A 245 -16.89 17.67 22.22
C GLU A 245 -15.72 18.61 22.49
N THR A 246 -15.59 19.08 23.73
CA THR A 246 -14.49 19.96 24.13
C THR A 246 -13.17 19.20 24.13
N ASP A 247 -13.15 17.98 24.64
CA ASP A 247 -11.98 17.11 24.56
C ASP A 247 -11.63 16.75 23.11
N ASP A 248 -12.62 16.50 22.25
CA ASP A 248 -12.40 16.22 20.83
C ASP A 248 -11.78 17.40 20.09
N ARG A 249 -12.29 18.62 20.35
CA ARG A 249 -11.67 19.85 19.84
C ARG A 249 -10.22 19.94 20.30
N ASN A 250 -9.97 19.72 21.59
CA ASN A 250 -8.61 19.76 22.14
C ASN A 250 -7.69 18.71 21.49
N ILE A 251 -8.11 17.45 21.41
CA ILE A 251 -7.37 16.36 20.75
C ILE A 251 -7.04 16.76 19.30
N ALA A 252 -8.02 17.27 18.55
CA ALA A 252 -7.82 17.71 17.18
C ALA A 252 -6.77 18.83 17.07
N THR A 253 -6.71 19.76 18.04
CA THR A 253 -5.65 20.79 18.06
C THR A 253 -4.26 20.21 18.26
N TYR A 254 -4.09 19.24 19.17
CA TYR A 254 -2.81 18.57 19.41
C TYR A 254 -2.38 17.76 18.18
N GLU A 255 -3.31 17.00 17.59
CA GLU A 255 -3.03 16.22 16.38
C GLU A 255 -2.70 17.10 15.17
N SER A 256 -3.35 18.27 15.04
CA SER A 256 -3.03 19.24 14.00
C SER A 256 -1.60 19.76 14.13
N ARG A 257 -1.17 20.11 15.35
CA ARG A 257 0.22 20.53 15.62
C ARG A 257 1.23 19.45 15.29
N LEU A 258 0.97 18.20 15.69
CA LEU A 258 1.79 17.04 15.34
C LEU A 258 1.91 16.88 13.82
N ARG A 259 0.78 16.95 13.08
CA ARG A 259 0.77 16.86 11.61
C ARG A 259 1.58 18.00 10.96
N GLN A 260 1.42 19.23 11.44
CA GLN A 260 2.17 20.38 10.93
C GLN A 260 3.69 20.23 11.14
N ARG A 261 4.13 19.79 12.33
CA ARG A 261 5.55 19.53 12.59
C ARG A 261 6.10 18.42 11.69
N GLN A 262 5.38 17.30 11.56
CA GLN A 262 5.79 16.22 10.66
C GLN A 262 5.84 16.66 9.18
N ALA A 263 4.90 17.52 8.75
CA ALA A 263 4.90 18.07 7.40
C ALA A 263 6.10 18.99 7.15
N ARG A 264 6.46 19.85 8.12
CA ARG A 264 7.66 20.70 8.04
C ARG A 264 8.93 19.87 7.90
N LEU A 265 9.09 18.84 8.75
CA LEU A 265 10.25 17.94 8.68
C LEU A 265 10.33 17.19 7.34
N ARG A 266 9.20 16.76 6.79
CA ARG A 266 9.15 16.14 5.45
C ARG A 266 9.55 17.11 4.36
N HIS A 267 9.10 18.35 4.44
CA HIS A 267 9.43 19.40 3.48
C HIS A 267 10.92 19.78 3.56
N GLU A 268 11.48 19.94 4.75
CA GLU A 268 12.91 20.18 4.97
C GLU A 268 13.75 19.04 4.40
N LYS A 269 13.43 17.78 4.71
CA LYS A 269 14.10 16.62 4.10
C LYS A 269 14.01 16.62 2.58
N MET A 270 12.85 16.93 2.02
CA MET A 270 12.67 17.00 0.57
C MET A 270 13.55 18.10 -0.04
N GLN A 271 13.69 19.24 0.62
CA GLN A 271 14.58 20.31 0.20
C GLN A 271 16.05 19.90 0.29
N GLU A 272 16.47 19.29 1.39
CA GLU A 272 17.82 18.75 1.56
C GLU A 272 18.17 17.72 0.48
N GLU A 273 17.25 16.80 0.19
CA GLU A 273 17.41 15.83 -0.89
C GLU A 273 17.51 16.51 -2.25
N ARG A 274 16.69 17.55 -2.51
CA ARG A 274 16.75 18.33 -3.75
C ARG A 274 18.10 19.01 -3.90
N PHE A 275 18.58 19.71 -2.87
CA PHE A 275 19.89 20.36 -2.87
C PHE A 275 21.04 19.33 -2.97
N ALA A 276 20.91 18.16 -2.35
CA ALA A 276 21.88 17.08 -2.49
C ALA A 276 21.95 16.56 -3.93
N ARG A 277 20.79 16.36 -4.58
CA ARG A 277 20.71 15.96 -6.00
C ARG A 277 21.32 17.02 -6.91
N GLU A 278 21.03 18.30 -6.67
CA GLU A 278 21.60 19.38 -7.46
C GLU A 278 23.12 19.48 -7.29
N ARG A 279 23.65 19.35 -6.07
CA ARG A 279 25.09 19.29 -5.80
C ARG A 279 25.74 18.10 -6.51
N ALA A 280 25.12 16.92 -6.47
CA ALA A 280 25.61 15.73 -7.16
C ALA A 280 25.64 15.91 -8.68
N GLN A 281 24.60 16.50 -9.27
CA GLN A 281 24.55 16.81 -10.70
C GLN A 281 25.64 17.79 -11.12
N ARG A 282 25.85 18.87 -10.34
CA ARG A 282 26.94 19.84 -10.61
C ARG A 282 28.31 19.18 -10.54
N ALA A 283 28.55 18.34 -9.53
CA ALA A 283 29.80 17.60 -9.40
C ALA A 283 30.04 16.63 -10.58
N GLU A 284 28.98 15.96 -11.06
CA GLU A 284 29.07 15.09 -12.23
C GLU A 284 29.34 15.88 -13.51
N GLN A 285 28.69 17.04 -13.68
CA GLN A 285 28.93 17.92 -14.82
C GLN A 285 30.37 18.44 -14.82
N GLU A 286 30.88 18.92 -13.68
CA GLU A 286 32.27 19.37 -13.56
C GLU A 286 33.26 18.25 -13.88
N LYS A 287 32.96 17.01 -13.44
CA LYS A 287 33.77 15.83 -13.79
C LYS A 287 33.78 15.59 -15.30
N ARG A 288 32.62 15.63 -15.96
CA ARG A 288 32.50 15.46 -17.42
C ARG A 288 33.23 16.56 -18.17
N GLU A 289 33.17 17.81 -17.70
CA GLU A 289 33.90 18.93 -18.29
C GLU A 289 35.42 18.78 -18.13
N LYS A 290 35.90 18.33 -16.96
CA LYS A 290 37.32 18.01 -16.76
C LYS A 290 37.79 16.89 -17.69
N GLU A 291 37.02 15.81 -17.78
CA GLU A 291 37.32 14.70 -18.70
C GLU A 291 37.29 15.15 -20.18
N GLN A 292 36.40 16.08 -20.54
CA GLN A 292 36.36 16.65 -21.89
C GLN A 292 37.58 17.53 -22.16
N ARG A 293 37.93 18.43 -21.24
CA ARG A 293 39.14 19.27 -21.34
C ARG A 293 40.41 18.43 -21.46
N GLU A 294 40.46 17.30 -20.75
CA GLU A 294 41.55 16.33 -20.86
C GLU A 294 41.61 15.69 -22.25
N ARG A 295 40.49 15.20 -22.77
CA ARG A 295 40.41 14.65 -24.13
C ARG A 295 40.82 15.68 -25.18
N ASP A 296 40.31 16.91 -25.07
CA ASP A 296 40.65 18.01 -25.97
C ASP A 296 42.12 18.44 -25.85
N ARG A 297 42.76 18.24 -24.69
CA ARG A 297 44.21 18.44 -24.53
C ARG A 297 44.99 17.35 -25.26
N ILE A 298 44.65 16.09 -25.03
CA ILE A 298 45.29 14.93 -25.67
C ILE A 298 45.16 15.03 -27.20
N GLU A 299 43.97 15.34 -27.71
CA GLU A 299 43.74 15.48 -29.16
C GLU A 299 44.59 16.62 -29.77
N ARG A 300 44.72 17.76 -29.07
CA ARG A 300 45.59 18.86 -29.52
C ARG A 300 47.06 18.44 -29.57
N GLU A 301 47.54 17.73 -28.55
CA GLU A 301 48.91 17.19 -28.51
C GLU A 301 49.16 16.19 -29.65
N GLU A 302 48.19 15.30 -29.94
CA GLU A 302 48.26 14.37 -31.06
C GLU A 302 48.26 15.07 -32.42
N ARG A 303 47.37 16.06 -32.61
CA ARG A 303 47.35 16.87 -33.84
C ARG A 303 48.66 17.63 -34.04
N GLU A 304 49.25 18.15 -32.98
CA GLU A 304 50.56 18.81 -33.05
C GLU A 304 51.67 17.82 -33.42
N LYS A 305 51.68 16.61 -32.84
CA LYS A 305 52.62 15.55 -33.21
C LYS A 305 52.46 15.15 -34.69
N GLN A 306 51.22 14.99 -35.16
CA GLN A 306 50.95 14.70 -36.57
C GLN A 306 51.41 15.83 -37.49
N ARG A 307 51.19 17.10 -37.12
CA ARG A 307 51.66 18.26 -37.87
C ARG A 307 53.18 18.28 -37.98
N LYS A 308 53.89 18.11 -36.85
CA LYS A 308 55.36 18.04 -36.83
C LYS A 308 55.89 16.88 -37.68
N ALA A 309 55.29 15.69 -37.56
CA ALA A 309 55.67 14.54 -38.39
C ALA A 309 55.43 14.78 -39.89
N ALA A 310 54.33 15.46 -40.26
CA ALA A 310 54.05 15.83 -41.64
C ALA A 310 55.03 16.89 -42.18
N GLU A 311 55.41 17.88 -41.36
CA GLU A 311 56.44 18.87 -41.69
C GLU A 311 57.81 18.20 -41.87
N GLU A 312 58.19 17.29 -40.98
CA GLU A 312 59.42 16.48 -41.10
C GLU A 312 59.41 15.58 -42.35
N TYR A 313 58.26 14.99 -42.69
CA TYR A 313 58.11 14.20 -43.90
C TYR A 313 58.25 15.05 -45.16
N TRP A 314 57.57 16.20 -45.20
CA TRP A 314 57.62 17.11 -46.35
C TRP A 314 59.01 17.70 -46.57
N THR A 315 59.72 18.06 -45.49
CA THR A 315 61.09 18.55 -45.56
C THR A 315 62.04 17.48 -46.10
N LYS A 316 61.95 16.23 -45.64
CA LYS A 316 62.71 15.10 -46.21
C LYS A 316 62.42 14.88 -47.69
N TYR A 317 61.15 14.90 -48.06
CA TYR A 317 60.74 14.76 -49.46
C TYR A 317 61.31 15.89 -50.35
N GLN A 318 61.29 17.14 -49.87
CA GLN A 318 61.90 18.26 -50.60
C GLN A 318 63.42 18.12 -50.73
N THR A 319 64.10 17.60 -49.71
CA THR A 319 65.55 17.34 -49.80
C THR A 319 65.85 16.23 -50.81
N GLU A 320 65.09 15.13 -50.82
CA GLU A 320 65.25 14.05 -51.79
C GLU A 320 65.04 14.53 -53.23
N LEU A 321 64.01 15.36 -53.47
CA LEU A 321 63.79 15.98 -54.78
C LEU A 321 64.97 16.88 -55.20
N ARG A 322 65.49 17.71 -54.28
CA ARG A 322 66.65 18.57 -54.55
C ARG A 322 67.90 17.75 -54.88
N GLU A 323 68.15 16.69 -54.12
CA GLU A 323 69.26 15.76 -54.36
C GLU A 323 69.11 15.02 -55.67
N GLU A 324 67.89 14.61 -56.05
CA GLU A 324 67.63 13.98 -57.34
C GLU A 324 67.86 14.95 -58.50
N ASP A 325 67.39 16.20 -58.38
CA ASP A 325 67.65 17.24 -59.37
C ASP A 325 69.13 17.58 -59.49
N GLU A 326 69.86 17.66 -58.35
CA GLU A 326 71.31 17.78 -58.36
C GLU A 326 71.99 16.59 -59.02
N ARG A 327 71.53 15.37 -58.75
CA ARG A 327 72.05 14.13 -59.37
C ARG A 327 71.83 14.13 -60.88
N LYS A 328 70.64 14.53 -61.33
CA LYS A 328 70.31 14.72 -62.76
C LYS A 328 71.18 15.80 -63.39
N ASN A 329 71.40 16.91 -62.69
CA ASN A 329 72.25 18.00 -63.17
C ASN A 329 73.73 17.60 -63.24
N ARG A 330 74.25 16.87 -62.25
CA ARG A 330 75.61 16.29 -62.28
C ARG A 330 75.76 15.29 -63.42
N ALA A 331 74.78 14.40 -63.62
CA ALA A 331 74.77 13.46 -64.74
C ALA A 331 74.72 14.18 -66.10
N ARG A 332 73.92 15.26 -66.22
CA ARG A 332 73.90 16.10 -67.42
C ARG A 332 75.26 16.74 -67.68
N LYS A 333 75.88 17.37 -66.69
CA LYS A 333 77.23 17.95 -66.80
C LYS A 333 78.29 16.91 -67.15
N ALA A 334 78.22 15.70 -66.58
CA ALA A 334 79.14 14.61 -66.91
C ALA A 334 78.97 14.11 -68.35
N ARG A 335 77.72 14.03 -68.85
CA ARG A 335 77.44 13.72 -70.27
C ARG A 335 77.98 14.81 -71.19
N GLU A 336 77.76 16.08 -70.86
CA GLU A 336 78.33 17.22 -71.60
C GLU A 336 79.86 17.20 -71.61
N ALA A 337 80.50 16.92 -70.46
CA ALA A 337 81.95 16.77 -70.38
C ALA A 337 82.46 15.58 -71.21
N THR A 338 81.79 14.42 -71.15
CA THR A 338 82.11 13.25 -71.97
C THR A 338 81.94 13.55 -73.46
N GLN A 339 80.88 14.27 -73.84
CA GLN A 339 80.63 14.71 -75.20
C GLN A 339 81.75 15.67 -75.67
N ASN A 340 82.17 16.61 -74.83
CA ASN A 340 83.27 17.52 -75.12
C ASN A 340 84.61 16.79 -75.25
N CYS A 341 84.92 15.83 -74.38
CA CYS A 341 86.10 14.96 -74.51
C CYS A 341 86.05 14.16 -75.82
N ARG A 342 84.92 13.54 -76.16
CA ARG A 342 84.74 12.85 -77.44
C ARG A 342 84.92 13.78 -78.62
N ASN A 343 84.36 15.00 -78.57
CA ASN A 343 84.53 15.99 -79.63
C ASN A 343 86.01 16.38 -79.77
N TYR A 344 86.74 16.56 -78.66
CA TYR A 344 88.17 16.84 -78.66
C TYR A 344 89.00 15.66 -79.21
N GLU A 345 88.69 14.42 -78.83
CA GLU A 345 89.27 13.19 -79.39
C GLU A 345 88.96 13.05 -80.88
N GLN A 346 87.73 13.36 -81.32
CA GLN A 346 87.35 13.38 -82.74
C GLN A 346 88.09 14.47 -83.51
N SER A 347 88.30 15.66 -82.92
CA SER A 347 89.13 16.72 -83.50
C SER A 347 90.60 16.30 -83.57
N SER A 348 91.13 15.61 -82.56
CA SER A 348 92.51 15.07 -82.53
C SER A 348 92.70 13.91 -83.51
N ALA A 349 91.73 12.99 -83.61
CA ALA A 349 91.69 11.90 -84.57
C ALA A 349 91.51 12.40 -86.01
N ASN A 350 90.72 13.47 -86.23
CA ASN A 350 90.66 14.16 -87.53
C ASN A 350 91.99 14.81 -87.94
N GLN A 351 92.89 15.06 -86.99
CA GLN A 351 94.26 15.52 -87.27
C GLN A 351 95.22 14.38 -87.63
N GLN A 352 94.93 13.13 -87.24
CA GLN A 352 95.79 11.95 -87.44
C GLN A 352 95.23 10.88 -88.40
N GLY A 353 94.00 11.04 -88.91
CA GLY A 353 93.32 10.04 -89.73
C GLY A 353 92.77 10.57 -91.05
N ARG A 354 93.67 10.92 -91.98
CA ARG A 354 93.31 11.17 -93.38
C ARG A 354 93.50 9.88 -94.19
N GLN A 355 92.52 8.96 -94.18
CA GLN A 355 92.27 7.93 -95.23
C GLN A 355 91.07 7.00 -94.94
N GLY A 356 90.03 7.07 -95.79
CA GLY A 356 88.97 6.07 -96.11
C GLY A 356 87.91 5.76 -95.03
N GLY A 357 86.60 5.60 -95.28
CA GLY A 357 85.74 5.57 -96.47
C GLY A 357 84.43 4.80 -96.18
N ALA A 358 83.27 5.39 -96.56
CA ALA A 358 81.90 4.82 -96.81
C ALA A 358 81.12 4.07 -95.68
N GLN A 359 80.00 4.57 -95.11
CA GLN A 359 78.57 4.61 -95.58
C GLN A 359 77.91 3.21 -95.78
N GLY A 360 76.71 2.85 -95.29
CA GLY A 360 75.61 3.54 -94.60
C GLY A 360 74.52 2.55 -94.08
N LYS A 361 73.75 2.92 -93.03
CA LYS A 361 72.27 3.20 -92.98
C LYS A 361 71.37 1.93 -92.95
N THR A 362 70.28 1.77 -92.18
CA THR A 362 69.20 2.66 -91.70
C THR A 362 68.38 2.06 -90.51
N ALA A 363 67.83 2.94 -89.65
CA ALA A 363 66.46 3.00 -89.07
C ALA A 363 65.89 1.80 -88.24
N SER A 364 65.10 1.93 -87.17
CA SER A 364 64.44 3.04 -86.45
C SER A 364 63.63 2.46 -85.26
N SER A 365 63.44 3.25 -84.18
CA SER A 365 62.25 3.39 -83.29
C SER A 365 61.48 2.13 -82.79
N SER A 366 60.94 2.02 -81.57
CA SER A 366 60.34 2.99 -80.65
C SER A 366 59.85 2.26 -79.37
N SER A 367 59.59 3.06 -78.34
CA SER A 367 59.01 2.82 -77.00
C SER A 367 58.17 1.55 -76.74
N GLY A 368 58.55 0.82 -75.69
CA GLY A 368 57.67 -0.11 -74.96
C GLY A 368 56.89 0.62 -73.86
N HIS A 369 55.56 0.62 -73.97
CA HIS A 369 54.63 1.13 -72.96
C HIS A 369 54.09 0.01 -72.06
N PHE A 370 53.84 0.43 -70.83
CA PHE A 370 53.38 -0.27 -69.63
C PHE A 370 52.06 -1.05 -69.81
N LYS A 371 51.96 -2.23 -69.19
CA LYS A 371 50.71 -2.95 -68.87
C LYS A 371 50.30 -2.67 -67.42
N PRO A 372 48.99 -2.60 -67.13
CA PRO A 372 48.46 -3.30 -65.95
C PRO A 372 47.28 -4.23 -66.32
N PRO A 373 47.10 -5.38 -65.64
CA PRO A 373 45.93 -6.22 -65.82
C PRO A 373 44.85 -5.99 -64.75
N ASN A 374 43.62 -5.88 -65.25
CA ASN A 374 42.42 -6.66 -64.91
C ASN A 374 41.84 -6.62 -63.49
N SER A 375 40.70 -5.94 -63.36
CA SER A 375 39.68 -6.16 -62.34
C SER A 375 38.67 -7.22 -62.83
N HIS A 376 38.61 -8.35 -62.13
CA HIS A 376 37.59 -9.38 -62.35
C HIS A 376 36.30 -9.09 -61.58
N ALA A 377 35.21 -9.40 -62.28
CA ALA A 377 33.79 -9.52 -61.96
C ALA A 377 33.36 -9.87 -60.50
N PRO A 378 32.13 -9.49 -60.11
CA PRO A 378 31.44 -10.03 -58.94
C PRO A 378 30.66 -11.31 -59.28
N PRO A 379 30.42 -12.22 -58.32
CA PRO A 379 29.33 -13.17 -58.44
C PRO A 379 28.16 -12.82 -57.52
N SER A 380 27.01 -12.94 -58.14
CA SER A 380 25.69 -13.18 -57.55
C SER A 380 25.68 -14.35 -56.56
N LYS A 381 24.67 -14.36 -55.68
CA LYS A 381 24.08 -15.60 -55.15
C LYS A 381 22.65 -15.35 -54.67
N SER A 382 21.70 -15.91 -55.42
CA SER A 382 20.43 -16.40 -54.91
C SER A 382 20.64 -17.75 -54.20
N GLY A 383 19.77 -18.08 -53.25
CA GLY A 383 19.78 -19.38 -52.59
C GLY A 383 18.62 -19.52 -51.60
N SER A 384 17.57 -20.21 -52.02
CA SER A 384 16.54 -20.78 -51.16
C SER A 384 17.10 -22.00 -50.40
N GLY A 385 16.74 -22.13 -49.12
CA GLY A 385 17.12 -23.28 -48.29
C GLY A 385 16.57 -23.19 -46.87
N THR A 386 15.77 -24.18 -46.51
CA THR A 386 15.29 -24.63 -45.18
C THR A 386 15.76 -23.84 -43.94
N SER A 387 14.77 -23.39 -43.17
CA SER A 387 14.85 -22.41 -42.08
C SER A 387 15.36 -22.96 -40.74
N THR A 388 16.67 -22.97 -40.52
CA THR A 388 17.21 -22.87 -39.16
C THR A 388 17.32 -21.41 -38.75
N CYS A 389 16.19 -20.78 -38.44
CA CYS A 389 16.20 -19.40 -37.94
C CYS A 389 16.79 -19.35 -36.52
N ARG A 390 17.93 -18.68 -36.34
CA ARG A 390 18.48 -18.39 -35.01
C ARG A 390 17.65 -17.26 -34.38
N HIS A 391 16.71 -17.65 -33.52
CA HIS A 391 15.84 -16.74 -32.81
C HIS A 391 16.63 -15.78 -31.91
N GLY A 392 16.83 -14.54 -32.39
CA GLY A 392 17.55 -13.48 -31.70
C GLY A 392 16.86 -12.95 -30.44
N ALA A 393 17.55 -12.09 -29.68
CA ALA A 393 17.10 -11.63 -28.38
C ALA A 393 15.86 -10.70 -28.41
N TRP A 394 15.63 -10.02 -29.53
CA TRP A 394 14.60 -8.99 -29.67
C TRP A 394 13.57 -9.35 -30.74
N TRP A 395 12.30 -9.38 -30.34
CA TRP A 395 11.14 -9.70 -31.19
C TRP A 395 10.10 -8.60 -30.98
N PRO A 396 9.60 -7.93 -32.04
CA PRO A 396 8.52 -6.94 -31.93
C PRO A 396 7.22 -7.57 -31.39
N LYS A 397 6.41 -6.77 -30.71
CA LYS A 397 5.08 -7.15 -30.26
C LYS A 397 4.09 -7.06 -31.42
N VAL A 398 3.20 -8.04 -31.49
CA VAL A 398 2.09 -8.08 -32.42
C VAL A 398 0.83 -8.28 -31.60
N ASP A 399 -0.03 -7.26 -31.62
CA ASP A 399 -1.30 -7.25 -30.90
C ASP A 399 -2.39 -7.96 -31.72
N ALA A 400 -3.47 -8.38 -31.06
CA ALA A 400 -4.63 -8.89 -31.76
C ALA A 400 -5.28 -7.79 -32.62
N ALA A 401 -5.85 -8.16 -33.77
CA ALA A 401 -6.47 -7.22 -34.70
C ALA A 401 -7.68 -6.47 -34.11
N THR A 402 -8.25 -6.96 -33.00
CA THR A 402 -9.36 -6.34 -32.27
C THR A 402 -9.00 -6.15 -30.79
N PRO A 403 -9.49 -5.08 -30.12
CA PRO A 403 -9.13 -4.76 -28.73
C PRO A 403 -9.50 -5.83 -27.69
N ARG A 404 -10.41 -6.75 -28.02
CA ARG A 404 -10.79 -7.92 -27.19
C ARG A 404 -10.26 -9.25 -27.73
N GLY A 405 -9.55 -9.25 -28.85
CA GLY A 405 -9.02 -10.46 -29.46
C GLY A 405 -7.89 -11.03 -28.60
N ARG A 406 -7.86 -12.36 -28.46
CA ARG A 406 -6.70 -13.07 -27.91
C ARG A 406 -6.01 -13.88 -28.98
N LEU A 407 -4.68 -13.92 -28.91
CA LEU A 407 -3.83 -14.69 -29.80
C LEU A 407 -3.34 -15.93 -29.07
N SER A 408 -3.52 -17.11 -29.66
CA SER A 408 -3.02 -18.37 -29.11
C SER A 408 -1.54 -18.57 -29.47
N CYS A 409 -0.73 -18.91 -28.47
CA CYS A 409 0.68 -19.20 -28.67
C CYS A 409 0.87 -20.56 -29.34
N GLU A 410 1.62 -20.62 -30.44
CA GLU A 410 1.86 -21.86 -31.21
C GLU A 410 2.66 -22.95 -30.45
N GLU A 411 3.23 -22.63 -29.29
CA GLU A 411 4.08 -23.53 -28.48
C GLU A 411 3.42 -24.07 -27.22
N CYS A 412 2.46 -23.33 -26.64
CA CYS A 412 1.78 -23.75 -25.42
C CYS A 412 0.25 -23.64 -25.53
N SER A 413 -0.25 -23.22 -26.68
CA SER A 413 -1.67 -23.00 -27.00
C SER A 413 -2.43 -22.03 -26.09
N ALA A 414 -1.76 -21.42 -25.10
CA ALA A 414 -2.35 -20.45 -24.20
C ALA A 414 -2.61 -19.10 -24.90
N GLU A 415 -3.67 -18.43 -24.47
CA GLU A 415 -4.16 -17.20 -25.07
C GLU A 415 -3.60 -15.93 -24.41
N TYR A 416 -3.09 -15.00 -25.22
CA TYR A 416 -2.50 -13.74 -24.75
C TYR A 416 -3.10 -12.54 -25.51
N SER A 417 -3.08 -11.36 -24.88
CA SER A 417 -3.49 -10.11 -25.54
C SER A 417 -2.51 -9.66 -26.64
N TYR A 418 -1.25 -10.11 -26.56
CA TYR A 418 -0.24 -9.89 -27.59
C TYR A 418 0.73 -11.08 -27.65
N LEU A 419 1.31 -11.31 -28.81
CA LEU A 419 2.41 -12.25 -29.00
C LEU A 419 3.65 -11.53 -29.53
N LEU A 420 4.80 -12.17 -29.43
CA LEU A 420 6.05 -11.66 -29.96
C LEU A 420 6.33 -12.38 -31.27
N GLN A 421 6.78 -11.66 -32.30
CA GLN A 421 7.05 -12.25 -33.62
C GLN A 421 8.53 -12.17 -33.99
N CYS A 422 9.10 -13.26 -34.52
CA CYS A 422 10.47 -13.26 -35.01
C CYS A 422 10.55 -12.51 -36.36
N PRO A 423 11.43 -11.51 -36.52
CA PRO A 423 11.56 -10.81 -37.80
C PRO A 423 12.13 -11.68 -38.92
N GLY A 424 12.86 -12.75 -38.60
CA GLY A 424 13.47 -13.65 -39.60
C GLY A 424 12.49 -14.70 -40.13
N CYS A 425 11.89 -15.49 -39.24
CA CYS A 425 11.02 -16.62 -39.63
C CYS A 425 9.52 -16.37 -39.39
N LYS A 426 9.12 -15.19 -38.90
CA LYS A 426 7.74 -14.80 -38.61
C LYS A 426 7.00 -15.64 -37.57
N LYS A 427 7.68 -16.57 -36.88
CA LYS A 427 7.13 -17.38 -35.78
C LYS A 427 6.59 -16.49 -34.65
N LYS A 428 5.44 -16.85 -34.08
CA LYS A 428 4.79 -16.11 -32.98
C LYS A 428 4.80 -16.92 -31.68
N ALA A 429 5.25 -16.31 -30.59
CA ALA A 429 5.30 -16.98 -29.29
C ALA A 429 5.04 -16.01 -28.14
N CYS A 430 4.54 -16.53 -27.02
CA CYS A 430 4.43 -15.77 -25.79
C CYS A 430 5.83 -15.49 -25.20
N ALA A 431 5.93 -14.56 -24.25
CA ALA A 431 7.21 -14.15 -23.67
C ALA A 431 8.00 -15.32 -23.05
N ALA A 432 7.30 -16.28 -22.43
CA ALA A 432 7.89 -17.46 -21.81
C ALA A 432 8.42 -18.46 -22.87
N CYS A 433 7.60 -18.80 -23.87
CA CYS A 433 8.00 -19.74 -24.93
C CYS A 433 9.13 -19.16 -25.80
N ARG A 434 9.14 -17.84 -26.05
CA ARG A 434 10.26 -17.16 -26.73
C ARG A 434 11.60 -17.38 -26.02
N GLN A 435 11.63 -17.39 -24.68
CA GLN A 435 12.88 -17.62 -23.93
C GLN A 435 13.41 -19.04 -24.14
N LYS A 436 12.53 -20.03 -24.27
CA LYS A 436 12.89 -21.43 -24.53
C LYS A 436 13.38 -21.67 -25.97
N LEU A 437 12.92 -20.85 -26.92
CA LEU A 437 13.31 -20.91 -28.33
C LEU A 437 14.69 -20.28 -28.63
N LYS A 438 15.36 -19.68 -27.63
CA LYS A 438 16.72 -19.15 -27.79
C LYS A 438 17.74 -20.29 -27.79
N PRO A 439 18.75 -20.29 -28.69
CA PRO A 439 19.81 -21.27 -28.61
C PRO A 439 20.61 -21.08 -27.30
N ILE A 440 20.76 -22.17 -26.53
CA ILE A 440 21.57 -22.20 -25.31
C ILE A 440 23.04 -22.07 -25.70
N ASN A 441 23.62 -20.90 -25.47
CA ASN A 441 25.05 -20.68 -25.66
C ASN A 441 25.79 -21.28 -24.45
N LYS A 442 26.36 -22.49 -24.61
CA LYS A 442 27.25 -23.07 -23.60
C LYS A 442 28.59 -22.34 -23.65
N GLY A 443 28.87 -21.55 -22.61
CA GLY A 443 30.23 -21.23 -22.15
C GLY A 443 30.87 -19.95 -22.67
N ARG A 444 30.87 -18.89 -21.83
CA ARG A 444 32.06 -18.06 -21.57
C ARG A 444 31.92 -17.38 -20.19
N PRO A 445 32.99 -17.25 -19.38
CA PRO A 445 32.87 -16.82 -17.98
C PRO A 445 32.60 -15.32 -17.86
N LYS A 446 32.00 -14.97 -16.71
CA LYS A 446 31.67 -13.62 -16.25
C LYS A 446 32.88 -12.69 -16.29
N THR A 447 32.70 -11.51 -16.87
CA THR A 447 33.39 -10.29 -16.46
C THR A 447 32.34 -9.28 -16.04
N GLU A 448 32.37 -8.92 -14.76
CA GLU A 448 31.68 -7.78 -14.18
C GLU A 448 32.03 -6.50 -14.94
N ASN A 449 31.02 -5.75 -15.41
CA ASN A 449 30.90 -4.34 -15.02
C ASN A 449 29.52 -3.76 -15.40
N SER A 450 28.82 -3.31 -14.36
CA SER A 450 28.16 -2.01 -14.23
C SER A 450 27.22 -1.50 -15.34
N ARG A 451 25.94 -1.57 -14.95
CA ARG A 451 24.79 -0.73 -15.32
C ARG A 451 25.14 0.72 -15.71
N GLY A 452 24.63 1.15 -16.86
CA GLY A 452 24.37 2.55 -17.21
C GLY A 452 22.96 2.69 -17.77
N ASN A 453 21.98 2.94 -16.89
CA ASN A 453 20.58 3.16 -17.22
C ASN A 453 20.38 4.65 -17.59
N GLN A 454 20.22 4.96 -18.88
CA GLN A 454 19.76 6.27 -19.34
C GLN A 454 18.22 6.28 -19.38
N GLN A 455 17.60 6.85 -18.36
CA GLN A 455 16.20 7.27 -18.42
C GLN A 455 16.13 8.69 -18.95
N ARG A 456 15.65 8.78 -20.19
CA ARG A 456 15.35 10.02 -20.91
C ARG A 456 13.96 10.51 -20.49
N SER A 457 13.91 11.75 -20.02
CA SER A 457 12.74 12.58 -19.73
C SER A 457 11.77 12.65 -20.91
N LYS A 458 10.46 12.49 -20.64
CA LYS A 458 9.39 12.91 -21.55
C LYS A 458 8.59 14.04 -20.91
N SER A 459 8.73 15.21 -21.51
CA SER A 459 7.91 16.40 -21.29
C SER A 459 6.48 16.15 -21.80
N ALA A 460 5.50 16.55 -21.00
CA ALA A 460 4.10 16.61 -21.41
C ALA A 460 3.87 17.93 -22.17
N HIS A 461 3.52 17.81 -23.45
CA HIS A 461 2.85 18.88 -24.20
C HIS A 461 1.38 18.51 -24.29
N THR A 462 0.54 19.28 -23.61
CA THR A 462 -0.89 19.43 -23.87
C THR A 462 -1.08 20.59 -24.85
N ARG A 463 -1.60 20.29 -26.03
CA ARG A 463 -2.42 21.17 -26.90
C ARG A 463 -3.70 20.37 -27.14
N GLY A 464 -4.89 20.91 -27.26
CA GLY A 464 -5.40 22.26 -27.48
C GLY A 464 -6.86 22.04 -27.89
#